data_AF-A0A2I0NM40-F1
#
_entry.id   AF-A0A2I0NM40-F1
#
_cell.length_a   1.000
_cell.length_b   1.000
_cell.length_c   1.000
_cell.angle_alpha   90.00
_cell.angle_beta   90.00
_cell.angle_gamma   90.00
#
_symmetry.space_group_name_H-M   'P 1'
#
loop_
_entity.id
_entity.type
_entity.pdbx_description
1 polymer ?
#
loop_
_entity_poly.entity_id
_entity_poly.type
_entity_poly.pdbx_seq_one_letter_code
_entity_poly.pdbx_strand_id
1 'polypeptide(L)'
;GAVFDWIADKYVDAAVILGVGFSGIPIVSHLIDVPPVADFGVVGLALAGSLINTFIKPVTYAEIGFSERIAGKIEDPLEGVGFFGRPETILVLVLGGVTGYIWIAILLIAVCTNLSAVQRVFYLYRQYS
;
A
#
# COMPACT_ATOMS: atom_id res chain seq x y z
N GLY A 1 -14.83 16.34 -6.29
CA GLY A 1 -13.40 16.20 -6.62
C GLY A 1 -12.77 15.07 -5.83
N ALA A 2 -12.52 15.29 -4.53
CA ALA A 2 -11.70 14.40 -3.68
C ALA A 2 -12.08 12.91 -3.68
N VAL A 3 -13.37 12.56 -3.72
CA VAL A 3 -13.78 11.14 -3.77
C VAL A 3 -13.36 10.47 -5.08
N PHE A 4 -13.54 11.15 -6.21
CA PHE A 4 -13.14 10.61 -7.52
C PHE A 4 -11.62 10.54 -7.68
N ASP A 5 -10.91 11.55 -7.19
CA ASP A 5 -9.44 11.58 -7.13
C ASP A 5 -8.91 10.35 -6.36
N TRP A 6 -9.43 10.14 -5.14
CA TRP A 6 -9.07 8.98 -4.33
C TRP A 6 -9.42 7.62 -4.95
N ILE A 7 -10.52 7.53 -5.71
CA ILE A 7 -10.85 6.30 -6.45
C ILE A 7 -9.85 6.10 -7.60
N ALA A 8 -9.58 7.13 -8.39
CA ALA A 8 -8.65 7.07 -9.52
C ALA A 8 -7.25 6.65 -9.04
N ASP A 9 -6.80 7.19 -7.91
CA ASP A 9 -5.53 6.85 -7.28
C ASP A 9 -5.35 5.35 -7.07
N LYS A 10 -6.39 4.65 -6.59
CA LYS A 10 -6.35 3.19 -6.39
C LYS A 10 -6.19 2.42 -7.69
N TYR A 11 -6.88 2.87 -8.74
CA TYR A 11 -6.77 2.25 -10.06
C TYR A 11 -5.35 2.43 -10.61
N VAL A 12 -4.78 3.61 -10.45
CA VAL A 12 -3.40 3.90 -10.87
C VAL A 12 -2.42 3.04 -10.07
N ASP A 13 -2.52 3.02 -8.74
CA ASP A 13 -1.62 2.23 -7.88
C ASP A 13 -1.69 0.74 -8.22
N ALA A 14 -2.91 0.20 -8.41
CA ALA A 14 -3.11 -1.19 -8.80
C ALA A 14 -2.57 -1.48 -10.20
N ALA A 15 -2.82 -0.60 -11.18
CA ALA A 15 -2.36 -0.77 -12.55
C ALA A 15 -0.84 -0.76 -12.64
N VAL A 16 -0.15 0.09 -11.88
CA VAL A 16 1.32 0.15 -11.87
C VAL A 16 1.91 -1.11 -11.24
N ILE A 17 1.41 -1.55 -10.07
CA ILE A 17 1.91 -2.76 -9.40
C ILE A 17 1.67 -4.00 -10.27
N LEU A 18 0.46 -4.15 -10.82
CA LEU A 18 0.13 -5.26 -11.72
C LEU A 18 0.90 -5.18 -13.04
N GLY A 19 1.13 -3.97 -13.57
CA GLY A 19 1.94 -3.75 -14.76
C GLY A 19 3.36 -4.30 -14.59
N VAL A 20 3.98 -4.12 -13.42
CA VAL A 20 5.26 -4.76 -13.11
C VAL A 20 5.11 -6.28 -13.05
N GLY A 21 4.06 -6.81 -12.41
CA GLY A 21 3.83 -8.26 -12.38
C GLY A 21 3.63 -8.91 -13.74
N PHE A 22 2.94 -8.22 -14.67
CA PHE A 22 2.73 -8.71 -16.03
C PHE A 22 3.92 -8.45 -16.98
N SER A 23 4.90 -7.65 -16.57
CA SER A 23 6.08 -7.35 -17.41
C SER A 23 7.00 -8.55 -17.63
N GLY A 24 6.84 -9.63 -16.84
CA GLY A 24 7.73 -10.79 -16.88
C GLY A 24 9.08 -10.57 -16.19
N ILE A 25 9.26 -9.44 -15.50
CA ILE A 25 10.46 -9.18 -14.70
C ILE A 25 10.44 -10.12 -13.48
N PRO A 26 11.46 -10.98 -13.31
CA PRO A 26 11.54 -11.86 -12.16
C PRO A 26 11.77 -11.03 -10.88
N ILE A 27 11.17 -11.45 -9.77
CA ILE A 27 11.21 -10.69 -8.50
C ILE A 27 11.99 -11.42 -7.42
N VAL A 28 11.63 -12.67 -7.17
CA VAL A 28 12.30 -13.58 -6.22
C VAL A 28 12.82 -14.84 -6.91
N SER A 29 12.20 -15.23 -8.03
CA SER A 29 12.59 -16.42 -8.80
C SER A 29 14.03 -16.37 -9.35
N HIS A 30 14.61 -15.18 -9.50
CA HIS A 30 16.01 -15.03 -9.90
C HIS A 30 17.01 -15.10 -8.73
N LEU A 31 16.53 -15.08 -7.48
CA LEU A 31 17.35 -15.11 -6.27
C LEU A 31 17.36 -16.49 -5.61
N ILE A 32 16.21 -17.16 -5.64
CA ILE A 32 16.00 -18.47 -5.03
C ILE A 32 15.30 -19.38 -6.04
N ASP A 33 15.56 -20.69 -5.96
CA ASP A 33 14.97 -21.69 -6.85
C ASP A 33 13.49 -21.91 -6.53
N VAL A 34 12.65 -21.01 -7.02
CA VAL A 34 11.19 -21.05 -6.89
C VAL A 34 10.54 -20.88 -8.26
N PRO A 35 9.34 -21.47 -8.48
CA PRO A 35 8.67 -21.32 -9.76
C PRO A 35 8.30 -19.85 -10.05
N PRO A 36 8.28 -19.40 -11.31
CA PRO A 36 7.96 -18.01 -11.68
C PRO A 36 6.59 -17.51 -11.17
N VAL A 37 5.66 -18.42 -10.88
CA VAL A 37 4.37 -18.08 -10.25
C VAL A 37 4.54 -17.46 -8.85
N ALA A 38 5.65 -17.73 -8.17
CA ALA A 38 5.95 -17.13 -6.87
C ALA A 38 6.14 -15.61 -6.97
N ASP A 39 6.64 -15.10 -8.10
CA ASP A 39 6.78 -13.66 -8.34
C ASP A 39 5.40 -12.96 -8.34
N PHE A 40 4.40 -13.59 -8.95
CA PHE A 40 3.00 -13.12 -8.88
C PHE A 40 2.47 -13.10 -7.45
N GLY A 41 2.90 -14.03 -6.60
CA GLY A 41 2.59 -14.01 -5.18
C GLY A 41 3.12 -12.75 -4.49
N VAL A 42 4.36 -12.35 -4.78
CA VAL A 42 4.97 -11.12 -4.25
C VAL A 42 4.24 -9.87 -4.74
N VAL A 43 3.92 -9.81 -6.03
CA VAL A 43 3.10 -8.72 -6.60
C VAL A 43 1.72 -8.67 -5.94
N GLY A 44 1.10 -9.82 -5.72
CA GLY A 44 -0.16 -9.95 -5.00
C GLY A 44 -0.08 -9.39 -3.57
N LEU A 45 1.01 -9.67 -2.85
CA LEU A 45 1.26 -9.10 -1.52
C LEU A 45 1.45 -7.59 -1.56
N ALA A 46 2.19 -7.06 -2.55
CA ALA A 46 2.34 -5.62 -2.76
C ALA A 46 0.99 -4.94 -3.03
N LEU A 47 0.16 -5.53 -3.91
CA LEU A 47 -1.17 -5.03 -4.22
C LEU A 47 -2.08 -5.07 -3.00
N ALA A 48 -2.14 -6.21 -2.29
CA ALA A 48 -2.95 -6.36 -1.10
C ALA A 48 -2.56 -5.34 -0.03
N GLY A 49 -1.26 -5.20 0.25
CA GLY A 49 -0.76 -4.22 1.21
C GLY A 49 -1.13 -2.78 0.84
N SER A 50 -0.94 -2.39 -0.43
CA SER A 50 -1.34 -1.05 -0.93
C SER A 50 -2.84 -0.79 -0.74
N LEU A 51 -3.68 -1.76 -1.10
CA LEU A 51 -5.13 -1.66 -0.96
C LEU A 51 -5.55 -1.57 0.51
N ILE A 52 -5.02 -2.44 1.38
CA ILE A 52 -5.37 -2.45 2.82
C ILE A 52 -5.03 -1.11 3.48
N ASN A 53 -3.83 -0.57 3.22
CA ASN A 53 -3.45 0.74 3.76
C ASN A 53 -4.42 1.87 3.35
N THR A 54 -5.04 1.73 2.18
CA THR A 54 -6.02 2.69 1.68
C THR A 54 -7.43 2.42 2.20
N PHE A 55 -7.82 1.15 2.40
CA PHE A 55 -9.15 0.75 2.86
C PHE A 55 -9.35 0.91 4.37
N ILE A 56 -8.29 0.80 5.18
CA ILE A 56 -8.41 0.94 6.64
C ILE A 56 -9.01 2.31 7.01
N LYS A 57 -8.63 3.39 6.32
CA LYS A 57 -9.12 4.75 6.62
C LYS A 57 -10.64 4.90 6.51
N PRO A 58 -11.28 4.68 5.34
CA PRO A 58 -12.73 4.83 5.22
C PRO A 58 -13.50 3.86 6.11
N VAL A 59 -12.99 2.65 6.35
CA VAL A 59 -13.62 1.70 7.29
C VAL A 59 -13.56 2.25 8.71
N THR A 60 -12.40 2.74 9.15
CA THR A 60 -12.22 3.35 10.48
C THR A 60 -13.18 4.53 10.66
N TYR A 61 -13.30 5.41 9.66
CA TYR A 61 -14.20 6.55 9.70
C TYR A 61 -15.69 6.16 9.73
N ALA A 62 -16.04 5.02 9.12
CA ALA A 62 -17.41 4.52 9.11
C ALA A 62 -17.80 3.85 10.43
N GLU A 63 -16.90 3.08 11.04
CA GLU A 63 -17.14 2.31 12.26
C GLU A 63 -17.07 3.16 13.54
N ILE A 64 -15.99 3.93 13.69
CA ILE A 64 -15.74 4.74 14.89
C ILE A 64 -16.45 6.10 14.80
N GLY A 65 -16.87 6.47 13.59
CA GLY A 65 -17.37 7.81 13.28
C GLY A 65 -16.25 8.85 13.28
N PHE A 66 -16.64 10.10 13.09
CA PHE A 66 -15.80 11.27 13.31
C PHE A 66 -16.59 12.21 14.22
N SER A 67 -16.16 12.40 15.47
CA SER A 67 -16.97 13.15 16.45
C SER A 67 -16.91 14.66 16.22
N GLU A 68 -15.78 15.19 15.73
CA GLU A 68 -15.60 16.63 15.51
C GLU A 68 -14.91 16.93 14.16
N ARG A 69 -15.45 17.92 13.44
CA ARG A 69 -14.75 18.59 12.33
C ARG A 69 -14.09 19.84 12.88
N ILE A 70 -12.83 19.77 13.28
CA ILE A 70 -12.07 20.95 13.66
C ILE A 70 -11.60 21.63 12.37
N ALA A 71 -12.07 22.87 12.12
CA ALA A 71 -11.73 23.67 10.94
C ALA A 71 -11.99 22.99 9.58
N GLY A 72 -13.04 22.14 9.48
CA GLY A 72 -13.45 21.50 8.23
C GLY A 72 -12.59 20.29 7.82
N LYS A 73 -11.60 19.90 8.62
CA LYS A 73 -10.86 18.64 8.48
C LYS A 73 -11.40 17.62 9.49
N ILE A 74 -11.51 16.37 9.04
CA ILE A 74 -11.78 15.23 9.93
C ILE A 74 -10.48 14.94 10.66
N GLU A 75 -10.53 14.79 11.98
CA GLU A 75 -9.39 14.29 12.75
C GLU A 75 -9.18 12.81 12.36
N ASP A 76 -8.12 12.52 11.60
CA ASP A 76 -7.82 11.16 11.14
C ASP A 76 -7.14 10.42 12.32
N PRO A 77 -7.80 9.45 12.98
CA PRO A 77 -7.20 8.70 14.09
C PRO A 77 -5.94 7.93 13.69
N LEU A 78 -5.68 7.77 12.39
CA LEU A 78 -4.50 7.12 11.82
C LEU A 78 -3.48 8.13 11.29
N GLU A 79 -3.68 9.44 11.50
CA GLU A 79 -2.71 10.47 11.14
C GLU A 79 -1.40 10.21 11.91
N GLY A 80 -0.31 10.01 11.17
CA GLY A 80 0.99 9.63 11.76
C GLY A 80 1.14 8.15 12.13
N VAL A 81 0.14 7.30 11.89
CA VAL A 81 0.24 5.84 12.13
C VAL A 81 0.59 5.11 10.83
N GLY A 82 1.66 4.32 10.89
CA GLY A 82 2.21 3.54 9.77
C GLY A 82 3.29 4.29 9.00
N PHE A 83 4.49 3.68 8.90
CA PHE A 83 5.68 4.33 8.34
C PHE A 83 5.74 4.35 6.81
N PHE A 84 4.90 3.56 6.13
CA PHE A 84 4.87 3.44 4.68
C PHE A 84 3.43 3.58 4.16
N GLY A 85 3.28 4.35 3.09
CA GLY A 85 2.01 4.59 2.45
C GLY A 85 2.20 4.92 0.97
N ARG A 86 1.31 5.76 0.45
CA ARG A 86 1.24 6.07 -0.98
C ARG A 86 2.44 6.90 -1.48
N PRO A 87 2.85 8.01 -0.82
CA PRO A 87 4.00 8.78 -1.28
C PRO A 87 5.28 7.93 -1.35
N GLU A 88 5.51 7.06 -0.36
CA GLU A 88 6.66 6.18 -0.31
C GLU A 88 6.58 5.09 -1.40
N THR A 89 5.39 4.54 -1.65
CA THR A 89 5.16 3.58 -2.74
C THR A 89 5.52 4.18 -4.09
N ILE A 90 5.02 5.39 -4.39
CA ILE A 90 5.32 6.10 -5.64
C ILE A 90 6.81 6.40 -5.74
N LEU A 91 7.43 6.89 -4.66
CA LEU A 91 8.86 7.19 -4.63
C LEU A 91 9.69 5.94 -4.94
N VAL A 92 9.39 4.82 -4.28
CA VAL A 92 10.10 3.54 -4.47
C VAL A 92 9.91 2.99 -5.89
N LEU A 93 8.70 3.11 -6.47
CA LEU A 93 8.45 2.71 -7.86
C LEU A 93 9.23 3.58 -8.85
N VAL A 94 9.24 4.91 -8.66
CA VAL A 94 9.97 5.83 -9.53
C VAL A 94 11.47 5.57 -9.45
N LEU A 95 12.03 5.45 -8.23
CA LEU A 95 13.45 5.15 -8.04
C LEU A 95 13.81 3.78 -8.63
N GLY A 96 13.00 2.75 -8.38
CA GLY A 96 13.20 1.42 -8.96
C GLY A 96 13.14 1.42 -10.49
N GLY A 97 12.20 2.18 -11.07
CA GLY A 97 12.06 2.31 -12.52
C GLY A 97 13.25 3.03 -13.16
N VAL A 98 13.68 4.16 -12.59
CA VAL A 98 14.80 4.96 -13.13
C VAL A 98 16.15 4.25 -12.96
N THR A 99 16.33 3.51 -11.87
CA THR A 99 17.59 2.79 -11.58
C THR A 99 17.67 1.40 -12.20
N GLY A 100 16.56 0.88 -12.74
CA GLY A 100 16.46 -0.49 -13.27
C GLY A 100 16.23 -1.57 -12.21
N TYR A 101 16.07 -1.21 -10.93
CA TYR A 101 15.85 -2.13 -9.82
C TYR A 101 14.37 -2.24 -9.43
N ILE A 102 13.47 -2.36 -10.41
CA ILE A 102 12.02 -2.42 -10.15
C ILE A 102 11.60 -3.64 -9.31
N TRP A 103 12.34 -4.75 -9.39
CA TRP A 103 12.10 -5.93 -8.57
C TRP A 103 12.33 -5.65 -7.07
N ILE A 104 13.37 -4.86 -6.74
CA ILE A 104 13.62 -4.39 -5.37
C ILE A 104 12.47 -3.49 -4.91
N ALA A 105 12.01 -2.60 -5.80
CA ALA A 105 10.89 -1.72 -5.50
C ALA A 105 9.63 -2.49 -5.11
N ILE A 106 9.26 -3.53 -5.87
CA ILE A 106 8.11 -4.38 -5.54
C ILE A 106 8.30 -5.12 -4.22
N LEU A 107 9.50 -5.65 -3.94
CA LEU A 107 9.79 -6.29 -2.66
C LEU A 107 9.64 -5.34 -1.47
N LEU A 108 10.19 -4.13 -1.59
CA LEU A 108 10.04 -3.09 -0.57
C LEU A 108 8.57 -2.72 -0.36
N ILE A 109 7.80 -2.56 -1.43
CA ILE A 109 6.36 -2.25 -1.35
C ILE A 109 5.63 -3.40 -0.67
N ALA A 110 5.87 -4.65 -1.08
CA ALA A 110 5.24 -5.83 -0.47
C ALA A 110 5.50 -5.90 1.04
N VAL A 111 6.74 -5.69 1.48
CA VAL A 111 7.07 -5.77 2.90
C VAL A 111 6.55 -4.54 3.67
N CYS A 112 6.90 -3.33 3.22
CA CYS A 112 6.65 -2.12 3.98
C CYS A 112 5.17 -1.76 4.07
N THR A 113 4.40 -1.98 3.00
CA THR A 113 2.95 -1.73 3.04
C THR A 113 2.24 -2.71 3.98
N ASN A 114 2.59 -4.00 3.94
CA ASN A 114 1.97 -4.98 4.84
C ASN A 114 2.35 -4.74 6.30
N LEU A 115 3.62 -4.41 6.60
CA LEU A 115 4.03 -4.04 7.96
C LEU A 115 3.32 -2.77 8.45
N SER A 116 3.18 -1.75 7.59
CA SER A 116 2.47 -0.52 7.96
C SER A 116 0.96 -0.75 8.16
N ALA A 117 0.36 -1.66 7.39
CA ALA A 117 -1.02 -2.08 7.60
C ALA A 117 -1.19 -2.77 8.95
N VAL A 118 -0.29 -3.69 9.31
CA VAL A 118 -0.29 -4.35 10.63
C VAL A 118 -0.16 -3.34 11.77
N GLN A 119 0.72 -2.34 11.64
CA GLN A 119 0.85 -1.27 12.64
C GLN A 119 -0.45 -0.48 12.82
N ARG A 120 -1.14 -0.14 11.72
CA ARG A 120 -2.43 0.56 11.75
C ARG A 120 -3.50 -0.28 12.43
N VAL A 121 -3.59 -1.57 12.10
CA VAL A 121 -4.54 -2.50 12.74
C VAL A 121 -4.24 -2.65 14.23
N PHE A 122 -2.98 -2.84 14.60
CA PHE A 122 -2.58 -2.97 16.02
C PHE A 122 -2.89 -1.71 16.82
N TYR A 123 -2.63 -0.53 16.24
CA TYR A 123 -2.98 0.74 16.87
C TYR A 123 -4.49 0.86 17.11
N LEU A 124 -5.31 0.54 16.10
CA LEU A 124 -6.77 0.58 16.23
C LEU A 124 -7.26 -0.42 17.28
N TYR A 125 -6.72 -1.64 17.29
CA TYR A 125 -7.05 -2.65 18.28
C TYR A 125 -6.75 -2.17 19.70
N ARG A 126 -5.58 -1.55 19.94
CA ARG A 126 -5.20 -1.08 21.27
C ARG A 126 -6.00 0.13 21.76
N GLN A 127 -6.46 0.98 20.85
CA GLN A 127 -7.14 2.23 21.20
C GLN A 127 -8.67 2.06 21.33
N TYR A 128 -9.26 1.09 20.62
CA TYR A 128 -10.72 0.96 20.48
C TYR A 128 -11.28 -0.43 20.83
N SER A 129 -10.46 -1.39 21.25
CA SER A 129 -10.89 -2.68 21.82
C SER A 129 -10.44 -2.84 23.27
#